data_AF-A0A929VKM8-F1
#
_entry.id   AF-A0A929VKM8-F1
#
_cell.length_a   1.000
_cell.length_b   1.000
_cell.length_c   1.000
_cell.angle_alpha   90.00
_cell.angle_beta   90.00
_cell.angle_gamma   90.00
#
_symmetry.space_group_name_H-M   'P 1'
#
loop_
_entity.id
_entity.type
_entity.pdbx_description
1 polymer ?
#
loop_
_entity_poly.entity_id
_entity_poly.type
_entity_poly.pdbx_seq_one_letter_code
_entity_poly.pdbx_strand_id
1 'polypeptide(L)'
;MLKLGKTQNCKILREKDFGVFVGNEGEEGILLPIRQVPKGKGVGDEISVFVYKDSKDRLIATTRKPYIEVGEIGKLRVSDVNDIGAFMDIGLEKDILLPHREMRYALKKDMEVEVYLYIDKTERLAATMYTKKREDAKHISQEEVNTSRYEKCGEQIEHILEEKFDGHI
;
A
#
# COMPACT_ATOMS: atom_id res chain seq x y z
N MET A 1 5.47 -16.44 -3.15
CA MET A 1 5.64 -15.00 -3.49
C MET A 1 5.00 -14.11 -2.43
N LEU A 2 5.75 -13.10 -1.96
CA LEU A 2 5.29 -12.13 -0.96
C LEU A 2 4.39 -11.07 -1.58
N LYS A 3 3.34 -10.66 -0.88
CA LYS A 3 2.37 -9.65 -1.35
C LYS A 3 2.64 -8.31 -0.67
N LEU A 4 3.13 -7.34 -1.45
CA LEU A 4 3.30 -5.96 -0.99
C LEU A 4 1.96 -5.39 -0.50
N GLY A 5 1.98 -4.69 0.63
CA GLY A 5 0.82 -4.02 1.19
C GLY A 5 -0.21 -4.96 1.81
N LYS A 6 0.18 -6.19 2.17
CA LYS A 6 -0.68 -7.20 2.79
C LYS A 6 -0.04 -7.84 4.01
N THR A 7 -0.86 -8.18 4.99
CA THR A 7 -0.46 -9.08 6.08
C THR A 7 -0.53 -10.52 5.61
N GLN A 8 0.50 -11.29 5.95
CA GLN A 8 0.64 -12.68 5.54
C GLN A 8 1.54 -13.44 6.52
N ASN A 9 1.34 -14.75 6.61
CA ASN A 9 2.23 -15.60 7.39
C ASN A 9 3.49 -15.92 6.58
N CYS A 10 4.65 -15.78 7.21
CA CYS A 10 5.95 -16.06 6.61
C CYS A 10 6.78 -16.89 7.58
N LYS A 11 7.57 -17.84 7.06
CA LYS A 11 8.52 -18.62 7.86
C LYS A 11 9.78 -17.82 8.09
N ILE A 12 10.38 -17.96 9.27
CA ILE A 12 11.75 -17.48 9.52
C ILE A 12 12.72 -18.41 8.80
N LEU A 13 13.43 -17.85 7.82
CA LEU A 13 14.37 -18.60 6.97
C LEU A 13 15.79 -18.59 7.54
N ARG A 14 16.19 -17.46 8.16
CA ARG A 14 17.52 -17.29 8.77
C ARG A 14 17.54 -16.12 9.75
N GLU A 15 18.50 -16.17 10.66
CA GLU A 15 18.73 -15.14 11.67
C GLU A 15 20.04 -14.38 11.40
N LYS A 16 20.06 -13.10 11.78
CA LYS A 16 21.21 -12.20 11.78
C LYS A 16 21.12 -11.31 13.02
N ASP A 17 22.23 -10.68 13.39
CA ASP A 17 22.29 -9.84 14.60
C ASP A 17 21.29 -8.66 14.58
N PHE A 18 20.92 -8.18 13.38
CA PHE A 18 20.00 -7.06 13.21
C PHE A 18 18.54 -7.47 12.94
N GLY A 19 18.24 -8.77 12.84
CA GLY A 19 16.89 -9.27 12.62
C GLY A 19 16.86 -10.61 11.91
N VAL A 20 15.67 -11.01 11.48
CA VAL A 20 15.45 -12.30 10.82
C VAL A 20 14.95 -12.09 9.41
N PHE A 21 15.28 -13.00 8.50
CA PHE A 21 14.70 -12.99 7.16
C PHE A 21 13.48 -13.90 7.17
N VAL A 22 12.35 -13.35 6.73
CA VAL A 22 11.07 -14.06 6.65
C VAL A 22 10.64 -14.19 5.20
N GLY A 23 10.05 -15.31 4.83
CA GLY A 23 9.48 -15.51 3.50
C GLY A 23 8.89 -16.90 3.30
N ASN A 24 8.72 -17.28 2.05
CA ASN A 24 8.39 -18.67 1.71
C ASN A 24 9.68 -19.51 1.67
N GLU A 25 9.54 -20.82 1.86
CA GLU A 25 10.68 -21.73 1.72
C GLU A 25 11.29 -21.65 0.31
N GLY A 26 12.62 -21.58 0.24
CA GLY A 26 13.36 -21.48 -1.02
C GLY A 26 13.47 -20.06 -1.60
N GLU A 27 12.83 -19.04 -1.00
CA GLU A 27 13.02 -17.64 -1.38
C GLU A 27 14.16 -16.98 -0.57
N GLU A 28 14.71 -15.86 -1.05
CA GLU A 28 15.71 -15.09 -0.29
C GLU A 28 15.14 -14.50 1.01
N GLY A 29 13.84 -14.23 1.05
CA GLY A 29 13.14 -13.60 2.16
C GLY A 29 13.44 -12.10 2.32
N ILE A 30 12.64 -11.44 3.14
CA ILE A 30 12.76 -10.02 3.47
C ILE A 30 13.08 -9.85 4.95
N LEU A 31 13.73 -8.75 5.30
CA LEU A 31 14.13 -8.48 6.67
C LEU A 31 12.90 -8.16 7.55
N LEU A 32 12.79 -8.82 8.70
CA LEU A 32 12.02 -8.40 9.86
C LEU A 32 13.02 -7.92 10.93
N PRO A 33 13.04 -6.61 11.28
CA PRO A 33 14.00 -6.07 12.25
C PRO A 33 13.93 -6.76 13.61
N ILE A 34 15.08 -6.93 14.29
CA ILE A 34 15.18 -7.68 15.56
C ILE A 34 14.20 -7.21 16.64
N ARG A 35 13.94 -5.90 16.72
CA ARG A 35 13.00 -5.30 17.68
C ARG A 35 11.55 -5.75 17.49
N GLN A 36 11.23 -6.32 16.34
CA GLN A 36 9.90 -6.74 15.94
C GLN A 36 9.74 -8.27 15.95
N VAL A 37 10.81 -9.01 16.25
CA VAL A 37 10.79 -10.47 16.35
C VAL A 37 10.15 -10.87 17.69
N PRO A 38 9.04 -11.64 17.69
CA PRO A 38 8.42 -12.09 18.93
C PRO A 38 9.37 -12.98 19.75
N LYS A 39 9.28 -12.89 21.08
CA LYS A 39 10.12 -13.71 21.97
C LYS A 39 9.87 -15.21 21.74
N GLY A 40 10.95 -15.98 21.70
CA GLY A 40 10.89 -17.44 21.56
C GLY A 40 10.62 -17.93 20.14
N LYS A 41 10.58 -17.04 19.14
CA LYS A 41 10.53 -17.41 17.72
C LYS A 41 11.93 -17.56 17.16
N GLY A 42 12.13 -18.60 16.36
CA GLY A 42 13.39 -18.86 15.65
C GLY A 42 13.18 -19.44 14.26
N VAL A 43 14.28 -19.82 13.61
CA VAL A 43 14.27 -20.43 12.27
C VAL A 43 13.27 -21.59 12.18
N GLY A 44 12.46 -21.59 11.12
CA GLY A 44 11.40 -22.57 10.88
C GLY A 44 10.02 -22.15 11.40
N ASP A 45 9.95 -21.23 12.37
CA ASP A 45 8.68 -20.74 12.88
C ASP A 45 7.98 -19.79 11.90
N GLU A 46 6.65 -19.79 11.94
CA GLU A 46 5.84 -18.79 11.24
C GLU A 46 5.58 -17.53 12.08
N ILE A 47 5.60 -16.40 11.39
CA ILE A 47 5.25 -15.07 11.90
C ILE A 47 4.31 -14.39 10.91
N SER A 48 3.24 -13.79 11.43
CA SER A 48 2.35 -12.92 10.66
C SER A 48 3.00 -11.54 10.52
N VAL A 49 3.28 -11.13 9.28
CA VAL A 49 3.98 -9.89 8.95
C VAL A 49 3.26 -9.11 7.86
N PHE A 50 3.29 -7.79 7.95
CA PHE A 50 2.93 -6.88 6.87
C PHE A 50 4.16 -6.56 6.03
N VAL A 51 4.02 -6.65 4.71
CA VAL A 51 5.11 -6.40 3.76
C VAL A 51 4.98 -5.00 3.16
N TYR A 52 6.02 -4.17 3.26
CA TYR A 52 6.02 -2.81 2.69
C TYR A 52 7.42 -2.39 2.23
N LYS A 53 7.54 -1.18 1.65
CA LYS A 53 8.83 -0.58 1.31
C LYS A 53 9.23 0.47 2.35
N ASP A 54 10.44 0.36 2.87
CA ASP A 54 11.00 1.32 3.82
C ASP A 54 11.32 2.68 3.17
N SER A 55 12.01 3.57 3.90
CA SER A 55 12.44 4.88 3.40
C SER A 55 13.54 4.81 2.32
N LYS A 56 14.16 3.63 2.12
CA LYS A 56 15.19 3.36 1.11
C LYS A 56 14.65 2.50 -0.05
N ASP A 57 13.33 2.41 -0.18
CA ASP A 57 12.62 1.58 -1.17
C ASP A 57 12.93 0.08 -1.11
N ARG A 58 13.41 -0.41 0.03
CA ARG A 58 13.69 -1.84 0.22
C ARG A 58 12.45 -2.54 0.74
N LEU A 59 12.15 -3.71 0.17
CA LEU A 59 11.08 -4.57 0.66
C LEU A 59 11.43 -5.09 2.06
N ILE A 60 10.56 -4.84 3.02
CA ILE A 60 10.77 -5.15 4.44
C ILE A 60 9.48 -5.68 5.06
N ALA A 61 9.62 -6.51 6.09
CA ALA A 61 8.53 -7.03 6.90
C ALA A 61 8.42 -6.25 8.21
N THR A 62 7.20 -6.12 8.72
CA THR A 62 6.91 -5.59 10.04
C THR A 62 5.84 -6.43 10.74
N THR A 63 5.95 -6.61 12.06
CA THR A 63 4.87 -7.20 12.88
C THR A 63 3.90 -6.14 13.39
N ARG A 64 4.20 -4.85 13.18
CA ARG A 64 3.22 -3.77 13.40
C ARG A 64 2.09 -3.91 12.39
N LYS A 65 0.86 -3.77 12.88
CA LYS A 65 -0.34 -3.80 12.05
C LYS A 65 -0.61 -2.40 11.49
N PRO A 66 -0.73 -2.24 10.17
CA PRO A 66 -1.19 -0.97 9.63
C PRO A 66 -2.67 -0.75 9.96
N TYR A 67 -3.13 0.50 9.86
CA TYR A 67 -4.54 0.84 10.07
C TYR A 67 -5.44 0.32 8.93
N ILE A 68 -4.91 0.25 7.71
CA ILE A 68 -5.57 -0.35 6.54
C ILE A 68 -4.54 -1.06 5.66
N GLU A 69 -4.98 -2.02 4.87
CA GLU A 69 -4.17 -2.73 3.87
C GLU A 69 -4.53 -2.35 2.43
N VAL A 70 -3.69 -2.74 1.48
CA VAL A 70 -3.94 -2.50 0.05
C VAL A 70 -5.27 -3.13 -0.36
N GLY A 71 -6.09 -2.38 -1.08
CA GLY A 71 -7.44 -2.84 -1.47
C GLY A 71 -8.53 -2.52 -0.45
N GLU A 72 -8.19 -1.90 0.68
CA GLU A 72 -9.15 -1.50 1.70
C GLU A 72 -9.41 0.01 1.68
N ILE A 73 -10.59 0.38 2.18
CA ILE A 73 -10.97 1.76 2.45
C ILE A 73 -10.97 1.95 3.96
N GLY A 74 -10.40 3.04 4.44
CA GLY A 74 -10.52 3.42 5.84
C GLY A 74 -10.08 4.84 6.11
N LYS A 75 -10.28 5.29 7.35
CA LYS A 75 -9.91 6.63 7.78
C LYS A 75 -8.47 6.64 8.26
N LEU A 76 -7.67 7.54 7.71
CA LEU A 76 -6.30 7.80 8.13
C LEU A 76 -6.15 9.26 8.53
N ARG A 77 -5.28 9.51 9.51
CA ARG A 77 -4.91 10.87 9.93
C ARG A 77 -3.85 11.43 8.99
N VAL A 78 -3.98 12.70 8.63
CA VAL A 78 -2.96 13.45 7.89
C VAL A 78 -1.82 13.81 8.86
N SER A 79 -0.65 13.22 8.67
CA SER A 79 0.54 13.49 9.49
C SER A 79 1.25 14.78 9.07
N ASP A 80 1.26 15.08 7.77
CA ASP A 80 1.86 16.28 7.18
C ASP A 80 1.28 16.61 5.80
N VAL A 81 1.48 17.85 5.33
CA VAL A 81 1.09 18.29 3.97
C VAL A 81 2.20 19.15 3.38
N ASN A 82 2.61 18.85 2.14
CA ASN A 82 3.65 19.58 1.42
C ASN A 82 3.36 19.69 -0.08
N ASP A 83 4.36 20.12 -0.85
CA ASP A 83 4.24 20.39 -2.28
C ASP A 83 3.86 19.17 -3.15
N ILE A 84 4.10 17.94 -2.67
CA ILE A 84 3.78 16.72 -3.43
C ILE A 84 2.45 16.09 -3.03
N GLY A 85 1.92 16.42 -1.85
CA GLY A 85 0.64 15.93 -1.36
C GLY A 85 0.54 15.93 0.16
N ALA A 86 -0.33 15.06 0.67
CA ALA A 86 -0.54 14.83 2.10
C ALA A 86 0.09 13.48 2.46
N PHE A 87 0.63 13.40 3.65
CA PHE A 87 1.14 12.16 4.21
C PHE A 87 0.13 11.63 5.21
N MET A 88 -0.20 10.35 5.07
CA MET A 88 -1.22 9.66 5.83
C MET A 88 -0.54 8.70 6.80
N ASP A 89 -0.82 8.86 8.09
CA ASP A 89 -0.38 7.94 9.12
C ASP A 89 -1.14 6.61 8.95
N ILE A 90 -0.40 5.55 8.62
CA ILE A 90 -0.92 4.18 8.50
C ILE A 90 -0.57 3.30 9.69
N GLY A 91 0.00 3.85 10.77
CA GLY A 91 0.46 3.09 11.94
C GLY A 91 1.80 2.39 11.75
N LEU A 92 2.55 2.73 10.69
CA LEU A 92 3.89 2.20 10.40
C LEU A 92 4.96 3.28 10.61
N GLU A 93 6.24 2.91 10.45
CA GLU A 93 7.35 3.87 10.56
C GLU A 93 7.39 4.89 9.40
N LYS A 94 6.67 4.59 8.32
CA LYS A 94 6.60 5.42 7.12
C LYS A 94 5.15 5.75 6.81
N ASP A 95 4.89 7.04 6.65
CA ASP A 95 3.60 7.54 6.20
C ASP A 95 3.41 7.33 4.70
N ILE A 96 2.15 7.25 4.28
CA ILE A 96 1.78 7.00 2.89
C ILE A 96 1.39 8.30 2.21
N LEU A 97 1.91 8.49 1.00
CA LEU A 97 1.55 9.65 0.19
C LEU A 97 0.12 9.51 -0.34
N LEU A 98 -0.68 10.55 -0.10
CA LEU A 98 -1.88 10.91 -0.84
C LEU A 98 -1.50 12.07 -1.78
N PRO A 99 -1.22 11.80 -3.07
CA PRO A 99 -0.80 12.84 -4.00
C PRO A 99 -1.89 13.90 -4.21
N HIS A 100 -1.52 15.14 -4.53
CA HIS A 100 -2.50 16.22 -4.81
C HIS A 100 -3.57 15.83 -5.84
N ARG A 101 -3.19 15.10 -6.90
CA ARG A 101 -4.14 14.62 -7.93
C ARG A 101 -5.16 13.61 -7.40
N GLU A 102 -4.85 12.94 -6.29
CA GLU A 102 -5.69 11.94 -5.64
C GLU A 102 -6.54 12.54 -4.50
N MET A 103 -6.39 13.84 -4.22
CA MET A 103 -7.20 14.57 -3.25
C MET A 103 -8.45 15.15 -3.88
N ARG A 104 -9.58 15.13 -3.14
CA ARG A 104 -10.82 15.82 -3.54
C ARG A 104 -10.88 17.29 -3.11
N TYR A 105 -10.11 17.64 -2.08
CA TYR A 105 -10.05 18.98 -1.50
C TYR A 105 -8.74 19.15 -0.74
N ALA A 106 -8.35 20.39 -0.44
CA ALA A 106 -7.14 20.69 0.31
C ALA A 106 -7.22 20.13 1.74
N LEU A 107 -6.18 19.42 2.15
CA LEU A 107 -6.06 18.83 3.48
C LEU A 107 -5.16 19.67 4.39
N LYS A 108 -5.34 19.47 5.69
CA LYS A 108 -4.49 20.04 6.74
C LYS A 108 -4.01 18.91 7.64
N LYS A 109 -2.86 19.13 8.26
CA LYS A 109 -2.35 18.26 9.32
C LYS A 109 -3.43 18.00 10.37
N ASP A 110 -3.43 16.77 10.90
CA ASP A 110 -4.34 16.25 11.92
C ASP A 110 -5.79 16.02 11.47
N MET A 111 -6.15 16.27 10.20
CA MET A 111 -7.44 15.85 9.65
C MET A 111 -7.51 14.31 9.54
N GLU A 112 -8.69 13.74 9.80
CA GLU A 112 -8.98 12.34 9.47
C GLU A 112 -9.73 12.27 8.15
N VAL A 113 -9.24 11.46 7.22
CA VAL A 113 -9.75 11.39 5.85
C VAL A 113 -9.96 9.93 5.47
N GLU A 114 -11.13 9.63 4.90
CA GLU A 114 -11.39 8.33 4.30
C GLU A 114 -10.65 8.19 2.97
N VAL A 115 -9.83 7.15 2.85
CA VAL A 115 -9.00 6.88 1.68
C VAL A 115 -9.00 5.40 1.33
N TYR A 116 -8.70 5.11 0.07
CA TYR A 116 -8.39 3.78 -0.44
C TYR A 116 -6.88 3.60 -0.57
N LEU A 117 -6.32 2.51 -0.04
CA LEU A 117 -4.89 2.20 -0.15
C LEU A 117 -4.62 1.32 -1.38
N TYR A 118 -3.63 1.69 -2.19
CA TYR A 118 -3.25 0.97 -3.40
C TYR A 118 -1.72 0.94 -3.59
N ILE A 119 -1.27 0.16 -4.57
CA ILE A 119 0.14 0.12 -5.01
C ILE A 119 0.24 0.94 -6.30
N ASP A 120 1.10 1.94 -6.31
CA ASP A 120 1.32 2.76 -7.50
C ASP A 120 2.26 2.10 -8.53
N LYS A 121 2.44 2.75 -9.67
CA LYS A 121 3.33 2.27 -10.76
C LYS A 121 4.81 2.17 -10.39
N THR A 122 5.21 2.77 -9.26
CA THR A 122 6.59 2.68 -8.73
C THR A 122 6.70 1.61 -7.64
N GLU A 123 5.64 0.79 -7.49
CA GLU A 123 5.50 -0.24 -6.47
C GLU A 123 5.63 0.32 -5.05
N ARG A 124 5.05 1.50 -4.81
CA ARG A 124 4.94 2.09 -3.49
C ARG A 124 3.48 2.11 -3.04
N LEU A 125 3.29 2.01 -1.74
CA LEU A 125 1.97 2.25 -1.14
C LEU A 125 1.60 3.72 -1.32
N ALA A 126 0.38 3.96 -1.78
CA ALA A 126 -0.20 5.27 -1.99
C ALA A 126 -1.69 5.26 -1.60
N ALA A 127 -2.23 6.42 -1.27
CA ALA A 127 -3.62 6.60 -0.91
C ALA A 127 -4.37 7.44 -1.95
N THR A 128 -5.69 7.24 -2.07
CA THR A 128 -6.58 8.08 -2.86
C THR A 128 -7.90 8.35 -2.14
N MET A 129 -8.42 9.57 -2.27
CA MET A 129 -9.76 9.91 -1.76
C MET A 129 -10.88 9.45 -2.71
N TYR A 130 -10.54 8.93 -3.89
CA TYR A 130 -11.51 8.39 -4.85
C TYR A 130 -11.89 6.95 -4.49
N THR A 131 -12.78 6.82 -3.50
CA THR A 131 -13.16 5.54 -2.87
C THR A 131 -14.31 4.78 -3.55
N LYS A 132 -14.99 5.36 -4.55
CA LYS A 132 -16.15 4.72 -5.20
C LYS A 132 -15.70 3.62 -6.16
N LYS A 133 -16.19 2.40 -5.93
CA LYS A 133 -16.18 1.33 -6.93
C LYS A 133 -17.14 1.68 -8.07
N ARG A 134 -16.83 1.17 -9.27
CA ARG A 134 -17.50 1.40 -10.57
C ARG A 134 -19.03 1.17 -10.59
N GLU A 135 -19.60 0.49 -9.60
CA GLU A 135 -21.04 0.15 -9.56
C GLU A 135 -21.93 1.38 -9.28
N ASP A 136 -21.45 2.33 -8.46
CA ASP A 136 -22.20 3.55 -8.12
C ASP A 136 -22.11 4.63 -9.23
N ALA A 137 -21.17 4.50 -10.16
CA ALA A 137 -20.95 5.47 -11.24
C ALA A 137 -21.92 5.28 -12.43
N LYS A 138 -22.69 4.17 -12.46
CA LYS A 138 -23.63 3.86 -13.57
C LYS A 138 -24.86 4.77 -13.65
N HIS A 139 -25.11 5.62 -12.65
CA HIS A 139 -26.30 6.48 -12.57
C HIS A 139 -25.99 7.98 -12.76
N ILE A 140 -24.78 8.34 -13.15
CA ILE A 140 -24.41 9.73 -13.42
C ILE A 140 -24.85 10.06 -14.86
N SER A 141 -25.74 11.05 -15.00
CA SER A 141 -26.26 11.47 -16.31
C SER A 141 -25.15 12.05 -17.19
N GLN A 142 -25.31 11.87 -18.51
CA GLN A 142 -24.30 12.18 -19.53
C GLN A 142 -23.84 13.66 -19.57
N GLU A 143 -24.55 14.60 -18.94
CA GLU A 143 -24.14 16.01 -18.89
C GLU A 143 -23.06 16.31 -17.83
N GLU A 144 -22.95 15.51 -16.76
CA GLU A 144 -21.89 15.67 -15.75
C GLU A 144 -20.54 15.09 -16.22
N VAL A 145 -20.54 14.32 -17.31
CA VAL A 145 -19.34 13.70 -17.91
C VAL A 145 -18.41 14.73 -18.56
N ASN A 146 -18.94 15.87 -19.03
CA ASN A 146 -18.15 16.85 -19.79
C ASN A 146 -17.33 17.84 -18.93
N THR A 147 -17.52 17.87 -17.60
CA THR A 147 -16.76 18.76 -16.70
C THR A 147 -15.88 17.99 -15.71
N SER A 148 -16.03 16.68 -15.62
CA SER A 148 -15.25 15.85 -14.69
C SER A 148 -14.09 15.20 -15.45
N ARG A 149 -12.87 15.58 -15.07
CA ARG A 149 -11.59 15.00 -15.52
C ARG A 149 -11.38 13.57 -14.97
N TYR A 150 -12.45 12.79 -14.78
CA TYR A 150 -12.49 11.52 -14.05
C TYR A 150 -12.79 10.28 -14.89
N GLU A 151 -12.88 10.40 -16.22
CA GLU A 151 -12.77 9.24 -17.10
C GLU A 151 -11.34 9.08 -17.62
N LYS A 152 -10.50 8.54 -16.74
CA LYS A 152 -9.40 7.63 -17.10
C LYS A 152 -9.32 6.52 -16.06
N CYS A 153 -10.45 5.91 -15.73
CA CYS A 153 -10.48 4.80 -14.79
C CYS A 153 -11.59 3.83 -15.17
N GLY A 154 -11.21 2.66 -15.66
CA GLY A 154 -12.15 1.61 -16.07
C GLY A 154 -11.66 0.85 -17.28
N GLU A 155 -11.80 1.43 -18.47
CA GLU A 155 -11.49 0.71 -19.72
C GLU A 155 -10.01 0.85 -20.15
N GLN A 156 -9.34 1.90 -19.68
CA GLN A 156 -7.89 2.04 -19.84
C GLN A 156 -7.07 1.23 -18.82
N ILE A 157 -7.66 0.41 -17.94
CA ILE A 157 -6.86 -0.45 -17.05
C ILE A 157 -6.70 -1.84 -17.64
N GLU A 158 -7.71 -2.47 -18.24
CA GLU A 158 -7.48 -3.74 -18.94
C GLU A 158 -6.75 -3.55 -20.27
N HIS A 159 -7.14 -2.56 -21.08
CA HIS A 159 -6.50 -2.35 -22.40
C HIS A 159 -5.08 -1.75 -22.33
N ILE A 160 -4.74 -0.98 -21.28
CA ILE A 160 -3.33 -0.54 -21.07
C ILE A 160 -2.52 -1.64 -20.40
N LEU A 161 -3.11 -2.53 -19.60
CA LEU A 161 -2.37 -3.64 -19.02
C LEU A 161 -2.05 -4.72 -20.07
N GLU A 162 -2.95 -4.99 -21.02
CA GLU A 162 -2.65 -5.85 -22.17
C GLU A 162 -1.64 -5.20 -23.14
N GLU A 163 -1.73 -3.89 -23.44
CA GLU A 163 -0.76 -3.24 -24.33
C GLU A 163 0.62 -2.93 -23.69
N LYS A 164 0.74 -2.88 -22.36
CA LYS A 164 2.05 -2.65 -21.68
C LYS A 164 2.75 -3.88 -21.16
N PHE A 165 2.06 -5.01 -20.99
CA PHE A 165 2.63 -6.20 -20.35
C PHE A 165 2.51 -7.48 -21.18
N ASP A 166 2.21 -7.40 -22.48
CA ASP A 166 2.45 -8.54 -23.36
C ASP A 166 3.92 -8.56 -23.82
N GLY A 167 4.69 -9.43 -23.17
CA GLY A 167 6.13 -9.54 -23.34
C GLY A 167 6.75 -10.62 -22.46
N HIS A 168 6.17 -11.82 -22.55
CA HIS A 168 6.70 -13.13 -22.13
C HIS A 168 6.45 -13.61 -20.70
N ILE A 169 5.43 -14.48 -20.60
CA ILE A 169 5.63 -15.89 -20.19
C ILE A 169 6.84 -16.47 -20.92
#